data_AF-A0A7I7Q5C9-F1
#
_entry.id   AF-A0A7I7Q5C9-F1
#
_cell.length_a   1.000
_cell.length_b   1.000
_cell.length_c   1.000
_cell.angle_alpha   90.00
_cell.angle_beta   90.00
_cell.angle_gamma   90.00
#
_symmetry.space_group_name_H-M   'P 1'
#
loop_
_entity.id
_entity.type
_entity.pdbx_description
1 polymer ?
#
loop_
_entity_poly.entity_id
_entity_poly.type
_entity_poly.pdbx_seq_one_letter_code
_entity_poly.pdbx_strand_id
1 'polypeptide(L)'
;MRSLLCLCLVLLPEYAIMVLVVGAFRGWLVTLTQPPHRGLLIVVLAAIVGTLLVIPTAGEIPILQSLALLGVSSGPLGALLITLPAISVPGVAMVARSFGWKAIVTATGVVVAAGLLGSAVLSVL
;
A
#
# COMPACT_ATOMS: atom_id res chain seq x y z
N MET A 1 26.67 12.44 -9.53
CA MET A 1 25.54 13.11 -10.24
C MET A 1 25.03 12.33 -11.44
N ARG A 2 25.89 11.87 -12.38
CA ARG A 2 25.46 11.07 -13.55
C ARG A 2 24.66 9.79 -13.23
N SER A 3 25.00 9.10 -12.14
CA SER A 3 24.30 7.89 -11.67
C SER A 3 22.88 8.16 -11.18
N LEU A 4 22.65 9.25 -10.44
CA LEU A 4 21.31 9.69 -10.02
C LEU A 4 20.45 10.10 -11.21
N LEU A 5 21.07 10.74 -12.21
CA LEU A 5 20.39 11.19 -13.42
C LEU A 5 19.96 9.99 -14.29
N CYS A 6 20.79 8.95 -14.37
CA CYS A 6 20.46 7.70 -15.04
C CYS A 6 19.31 6.95 -14.34
N LEU A 7 19.34 6.88 -13.00
CA LEU A 7 18.26 6.32 -12.20
C LEU A 7 16.94 7.07 -12.40
N CYS A 8 16.94 8.41 -12.30
CA CYS A 8 15.74 9.21 -12.55
C CYS A 8 15.17 9.01 -13.96
N LEU A 9 16.03 8.95 -14.98
CA LEU A 9 15.60 8.80 -16.38
C LEU A 9 15.09 7.39 -16.72
N VAL A 10 15.41 6.37 -15.91
CA VAL A 10 14.87 5.01 -16.09
C VAL A 10 13.62 4.82 -15.23
N LEU A 11 13.66 5.24 -13.96
CA LEU A 11 12.56 5.06 -13.02
C LEU A 11 11.34 5.90 -13.39
N LEU A 12 11.50 7.17 -13.79
CA LEU A 12 10.36 8.04 -14.12
C LEU A 12 9.48 7.52 -15.28
N PRO A 13 10.04 7.13 -16.44
CA PRO A 13 9.21 6.64 -17.54
C PRO A 13 8.61 5.26 -17.24
N GLU A 14 9.36 4.35 -16.62
CA GLU A 14 8.84 3.05 -16.17
C GLU A 14 7.66 3.24 -15.21
N TYR A 15 7.82 4.18 -14.28
CA TYR A 15 6.80 4.56 -13.33
C TYR A 15 5.54 5.15 -13.99
N ALA A 16 5.72 6.10 -14.92
CA ALA A 16 4.63 6.69 -15.67
C ALA A 16 3.84 5.64 -16.48
N ILE A 17 4.52 4.68 -17.10
CA ILE A 17 3.88 3.58 -17.84
C ILE A 17 3.07 2.70 -16.90
N MET A 18 3.63 2.30 -15.75
CA MET A 18 2.92 1.49 -14.76
C MET A 18 1.66 2.17 -14.24
N VAL A 19 1.73 3.47 -13.91
CA VAL A 19 0.57 4.26 -13.47
C VAL A 19 -0.49 4.36 -14.57
N LEU A 20 -0.08 4.57 -15.82
CA LEU A 20 -1.00 4.75 -16.94
C LEU A 20 -1.67 3.43 -17.33
N VAL A 21 -0.95 2.32 -17.28
CA VAL A 21 -1.50 0.97 -17.50
C VAL A 21 -2.49 0.62 -16.40
N VAL A 22 -2.10 0.76 -15.12
CA VAL A 22 -3.01 0.46 -13.99
C VAL A 22 -4.23 1.40 -14.01
N GLY A 23 -4.03 2.67 -14.34
CA GLY A 23 -5.09 3.66 -14.54
C GLY A 23 -6.03 3.34 -15.70
N ALA A 24 -5.54 2.73 -16.78
CA ALA A 24 -6.36 2.31 -17.92
C ALA A 24 -7.22 1.07 -17.60
N PHE A 25 -6.69 0.12 -16.81
CA PHE A 25 -7.42 -1.07 -16.37
C PHE A 25 -8.39 -0.82 -15.20
N ARG A 26 -8.38 0.40 -14.64
CA ARG A 26 -9.21 0.87 -13.52
C ARG A 26 -10.70 0.52 -13.66
N GLY A 27 -11.29 0.67 -14.85
CA GLY A 27 -12.72 0.39 -15.08
C GLY A 27 -13.08 -1.10 -14.93
N TRP A 28 -12.15 -2.00 -15.25
CA TRP A 28 -12.35 -3.44 -15.12
C TRP A 28 -12.10 -3.94 -13.69
N LEU A 29 -11.19 -3.27 -12.96
CA LEU A 29 -10.97 -3.53 -11.53
C LEU A 29 -12.18 -3.16 -10.67
N VAL A 30 -12.92 -2.09 -10.99
CA VAL A 30 -14.11 -1.71 -10.20
C VAL A 30 -15.34 -2.55 -10.42
N THR A 31 -15.46 -3.14 -11.60
CA THR A 31 -16.53 -4.10 -11.86
C THR A 31 -16.33 -5.41 -11.07
N LEU A 32 -15.10 -5.72 -10.65
CA LEU A 32 -14.76 -6.88 -9.80
C LEU A 32 -14.80 -6.57 -8.29
N THR A 33 -14.68 -5.31 -7.87
CA THR A 33 -14.70 -4.90 -6.45
C THR A 33 -16.05 -4.37 -5.96
N GLN A 34 -17.14 -4.77 -6.61
CA GLN A 34 -18.49 -4.62 -6.05
C GLN A 34 -18.81 -5.77 -5.05
N PRO A 35 -18.22 -5.81 -3.83
CA PRO A 35 -18.98 -6.29 -2.68
C PRO A 35 -19.55 -5.12 -1.87
N PRO A 36 -20.83 -5.17 -1.49
CA PRO A 36 -21.45 -4.20 -0.60
C PRO A 36 -21.06 -4.50 0.86
N HIS A 37 -19.78 -4.43 1.21
CA HIS A 37 -19.36 -4.74 2.58
C HIS A 37 -18.54 -3.60 3.16
N ARG A 38 -19.25 -2.68 3.85
CA ARG A 38 -18.74 -1.78 4.91
C ARG A 38 -18.21 -2.59 6.10
N GLY A 39 -17.40 -3.61 5.85
CA GLY A 39 -16.94 -4.55 6.85
C GLY A 39 -15.58 -4.12 7.38
N LEU A 40 -15.47 -3.95 8.69
CA LEU A 40 -14.19 -3.84 9.42
C LEU A 40 -13.18 -4.92 8.97
N LEU A 41 -13.68 -6.07 8.51
CA LEU A 41 -12.93 -7.16 7.90
C LEU A 41 -12.09 -6.72 6.67
N ILE A 42 -12.61 -5.87 5.80
CA ILE A 42 -11.90 -5.42 4.59
C ILE A 42 -10.78 -4.44 4.93
N VAL A 43 -10.95 -3.65 6.00
CA VAL A 43 -9.92 -2.77 6.56
C VAL A 43 -8.78 -3.59 7.18
N VAL A 44 -9.13 -4.60 7.97
CA VAL A 44 -8.14 -5.49 8.59
C VAL A 44 -7.36 -6.24 7.52
N LEU A 45 -8.05 -6.77 6.50
CA LEU A 45 -7.40 -7.44 5.38
C LEU A 45 -6.47 -6.49 4.62
N ALA A 46 -6.93 -5.27 4.33
CA ALA A 46 -6.14 -4.24 3.67
C ALA A 46 -4.90 -3.87 4.49
N ALA A 47 -5.00 -3.73 5.81
CA ALA A 47 -3.87 -3.45 6.68
C ALA A 47 -2.85 -4.60 6.64
N ILE A 48 -3.30 -5.85 6.75
CA ILE A 48 -2.40 -7.02 6.71
C ILE A 48 -1.72 -7.14 5.35
N VAL A 49 -2.49 -7.06 4.27
CA VAL A 49 -1.97 -7.15 2.89
C VAL A 49 -1.01 -6.01 2.61
N GLY A 50 -1.36 -4.78 3.00
CA GLY A 50 -0.48 -3.61 2.87
C GLY A 50 0.83 -3.79 3.64
N THR A 51 0.84 -4.37 4.84
CA THR A 51 2.10 -4.64 5.57
C THR A 51 2.98 -5.71 4.97
N LEU A 52 2.43 -6.56 4.10
CA LEU A 52 3.15 -7.67 3.48
C LEU A 52 3.67 -7.30 2.09
N LEU A 53 2.91 -6.49 1.35
CA LEU A 53 3.25 -6.03 0.01
C LEU A 53 4.08 -4.75 0.07
N VAL A 54 5.25 -4.74 -0.59
CA VAL A 54 5.95 -3.48 -0.87
C VAL A 54 5.59 -3.00 -2.26
N ILE A 55 5.00 -1.80 -2.30
CA ILE A 55 4.92 -0.99 -3.51
C ILE A 55 5.78 0.25 -3.20
N PRO A 56 6.71 0.64 -4.08
CA PRO A 56 7.44 1.89 -3.90
C PRO A 56 6.44 3.03 -3.69
N THR A 57 6.70 3.97 -2.78
CA THR A 57 5.80 5.10 -2.50
C THR A 57 5.46 5.88 -3.77
N ALA A 58 6.43 5.90 -4.71
CA ALA A 58 6.24 5.95 -6.16
C ALA A 58 4.81 5.56 -6.57
N GLY A 59 4.62 4.23 -6.70
CA GLY A 59 3.46 3.46 -7.16
C GLY A 59 2.24 3.53 -6.29
N GLU A 60 2.45 3.50 -5.00
CA GLU A 60 1.37 3.38 -4.04
C GLU A 60 0.37 4.54 -4.14
N ILE A 61 0.85 5.79 -4.19
CA ILE A 61 -0.03 6.97 -4.12
C ILE A 61 -0.98 7.04 -5.33
N PRO A 62 -0.53 6.93 -6.59
CA PRO A 62 -1.44 6.93 -7.73
C PRO A 62 -2.40 5.73 -7.75
N ILE A 63 -1.97 4.56 -7.27
CA ILE A 63 -2.86 3.40 -7.14
C ILE A 63 -3.98 3.71 -6.13
N LEU A 64 -3.64 4.21 -4.95
CA LEU A 64 -4.63 4.55 -3.92
C LEU A 64 -5.56 5.70 -4.36
N GLN A 65 -5.03 6.69 -5.09
CA GLN A 65 -5.85 7.73 -5.73
C GLN A 65 -6.82 7.14 -6.76
N SER A 66 -6.36 6.18 -7.58
CA SER A 66 -7.23 5.53 -8.55
C SER A 66 -8.36 4.74 -7.86
N LEU A 67 -8.06 4.06 -6.75
CA LEU A 67 -9.03 3.33 -5.92
C LEU A 67 -10.01 4.28 -5.21
N ALA A 68 -9.55 5.44 -4.76
CA ALA A 68 -10.41 6.48 -4.19
C ALA A 68 -11.41 7.00 -5.22
N LEU A 69 -10.94 7.33 -6.43
CA LEU A 69 -11.81 7.74 -7.53
C LEU A 69 -12.83 6.64 -7.88
N LEU A 70 -12.46 5.38 -7.65
CA LEU A 70 -13.25 4.18 -7.94
C LEU A 70 -14.35 3.92 -6.90
N GLY A 71 -14.43 4.73 -5.84
CA GLY A 71 -15.44 4.62 -4.80
C GLY A 71 -15.07 3.64 -3.68
N VAL A 72 -13.81 3.21 -3.59
CA VAL A 72 -13.34 2.46 -2.41
C VAL A 72 -13.49 3.34 -1.17
N SER A 73 -14.04 2.78 -0.10
CA SER A 73 -14.25 3.51 1.16
C SER A 73 -12.93 4.04 1.74
N SER A 74 -13.01 5.14 2.48
CA SER A 74 -11.86 5.78 3.12
C SER A 74 -11.11 4.89 4.13
N GLY A 75 -11.79 3.95 4.79
CA GLY A 75 -11.15 3.05 5.76
C GLY A 75 -9.99 2.22 5.19
N PRO A 76 -10.23 1.36 4.19
CA PRO A 76 -9.18 0.61 3.50
C PRO A 76 -8.08 1.50 2.92
N LEU A 77 -8.45 2.65 2.33
CA LEU A 77 -7.46 3.61 1.82
C LEU A 77 -6.54 4.13 2.93
N GLY A 78 -7.10 4.49 4.09
CA GLY A 78 -6.36 4.96 5.25
C GLY A 78 -5.46 3.88 5.86
N ALA A 79 -5.91 2.62 5.87
CA ALA A 79 -5.06 1.50 6.28
C ALA A 79 -3.90 1.28 5.31
N LEU A 80 -4.16 1.30 4.01
CA LEU A 80 -3.16 1.05 2.98
C LEU A 80 -2.08 2.14 2.96
N LEU A 81 -2.47 3.43 3.05
CA LEU A 81 -1.54 4.58 3.11
C LEU A 81 -0.47 4.48 4.22
N ILE A 82 -0.79 3.78 5.31
CA ILE A 82 0.13 3.60 6.44
C ILE A 82 0.93 2.31 6.30
N THR A 83 0.32 1.25 5.76
CA THR A 83 0.87 -0.11 5.83
C THR A 83 1.78 -0.45 4.65
N LEU A 84 1.47 -0.01 3.43
CA LEU A 84 2.26 -0.30 2.23
C LEU A 84 3.72 0.21 2.24
N PRO A 85 4.04 1.42 2.73
CA PRO A 85 5.41 1.92 2.69
C PRO A 85 6.25 1.42 3.88
N ALA A 86 5.61 0.81 4.89
CA ALA A 86 6.22 0.61 6.20
C ALA A 86 7.04 -0.68 6.32
N ILE A 87 6.49 -1.82 5.89
CA ILE A 87 7.13 -3.14 6.02
C ILE A 87 6.83 -3.98 4.76
N SER A 88 7.71 -4.93 4.44
CA SER A 88 7.42 -5.97 3.46
C SER A 88 8.04 -7.30 3.79
N VAL A 89 7.47 -8.37 3.23
CA VAL A 89 7.99 -9.74 3.32
C VAL A 89 9.48 -9.83 2.93
N PRO A 90 9.94 -9.32 1.76
CA PRO A 90 11.35 -9.36 1.41
C PRO A 90 12.23 -8.57 2.39
N GLY A 91 11.80 -7.39 2.85
CA GLY A 91 12.54 -6.62 3.85
C GLY A 91 12.69 -7.38 5.17
N VAL A 92 11.60 -7.98 5.66
CA VAL A 92 11.58 -8.83 6.86
C VAL A 92 12.52 -10.02 6.71
N ALA A 93 12.48 -10.74 5.58
CA ALA A 93 13.35 -11.87 5.33
C ALA A 93 14.84 -11.49 5.36
N MET A 94 15.20 -10.30 4.86
CA MET A 94 16.58 -9.80 4.88
C MET A 94 17.06 -9.46 6.30
N VAL A 95 16.20 -8.84 7.11
CA VAL A 95 16.60 -8.34 8.45
C VAL A 95 16.35 -9.33 9.59
N ALA A 96 15.60 -10.42 9.34
CA ALA A 96 15.20 -11.39 10.37
C ALA A 96 16.36 -12.04 11.10
N ARG A 97 17.44 -12.32 10.38
CA ARG A 97 18.62 -12.94 10.98
C ARG A 97 19.44 -11.97 11.83
N SER A 98 19.35 -10.67 11.54
CA SER A 98 20.14 -9.62 12.21
C SER A 98 19.42 -9.03 13.42
N PHE A 99 18.11 -8.78 13.32
CA PHE A 99 17.31 -8.13 14.37
C PHE A 99 16.54 -9.12 15.27
N GLY A 100 16.43 -10.38 14.85
CA GLY A 100 15.70 -11.42 15.58
C GLY A 100 14.18 -11.33 15.43
N TRP A 101 13.51 -12.47 15.66
CA TRP A 101 12.07 -12.61 15.38
C TRP A 101 11.17 -11.71 16.23
N LYS A 102 11.58 -11.42 17.47
CA LYS A 102 10.81 -10.55 18.38
C LYS A 102 10.66 -9.14 17.82
N ALA A 103 11.74 -8.56 17.30
CA ALA A 103 11.74 -7.21 16.75
C ALA A 103 10.84 -7.10 15.51
N ILE A 104 10.86 -8.13 14.65
CA ILE A 104 9.97 -8.19 13.47
C ILE A 104 8.52 -8.23 13.89
N VAL A 105 8.14 -9.15 14.78
CA VAL A 105 6.74 -9.31 15.19
C VAL A 105 6.23 -8.03 15.84
N THR A 106 7.04 -7.36 16.67
CA THR A 106 6.67 -6.08 17.25
C THR A 106 6.52 -4.99 16.20
N ALA A 107 7.44 -4.90 15.23
CA ALA A 107 7.36 -3.90 14.17
C ALA A 107 6.12 -4.11 13.29
N THR A 108 5.87 -5.35 12.85
CA THR A 108 4.68 -5.70 12.07
C THR A 108 3.39 -5.40 12.85
N GLY A 109 3.34 -5.76 14.14
CA GLY A 109 2.17 -5.48 14.99
C GLY A 109 1.89 -3.98 15.12
N VAL A 110 2.93 -3.17 15.33
CA VAL A 110 2.81 -1.70 15.42
C VAL A 110 2.33 -1.11 14.09
N VAL A 111 2.85 -1.58 12.96
CA VAL A 111 2.46 -1.07 11.64
C VAL A 111 1.00 -1.42 11.34
N VAL A 112 0.56 -2.65 11.63
CA VAL A 112 -0.86 -3.03 11.47
C VAL A 112 -1.75 -2.16 12.36
N ALA A 113 -1.38 -1.95 13.62
CA ALA A 113 -2.13 -1.09 14.54
C ALA A 113 -2.19 0.37 14.04
N ALA A 114 -1.07 0.90 13.54
CA ALA A 114 -1.02 2.23 12.93
C ALA A 114 -1.90 2.31 11.67
N GLY A 115 -1.96 1.26 10.85
CA GLY A 115 -2.87 1.15 9.71
C GLY A 115 -4.34 1.20 10.12
N LEU A 116 -4.71 0.48 11.17
CA LEU A 116 -6.07 0.53 11.71
C LEU A 116 -6.43 1.94 12.24
N LEU A 117 -5.48 2.62 12.89
CA LEU A 117 -5.66 4.01 13.30
C LEU A 117 -5.81 4.95 12.10
N GLY A 118 -4.99 4.79 11.07
CA GLY A 118 -5.09 5.57 9.83
C GLY A 118 -6.44 5.37 9.14
N SER A 119 -6.94 4.14 9.09
CA SER A 119 -8.30 3.84 8.63
C SER A 119 -9.36 4.57 9.47
N ALA A 120 -9.26 4.51 10.80
CA ALA A 120 -10.25 5.14 11.67
C ALA A 120 -10.27 6.66 11.49
N VAL A 121 -9.11 7.31 11.44
CA VAL A 121 -8.99 8.76 11.23
C VAL A 121 -9.56 9.16 9.87
N LEU A 122 -9.17 8.48 8.79
CA LEU A 122 -9.63 8.83 7.45
C LEU A 122 -11.10 8.49 7.21
N SER A 123 -11.67 7.57 7.99
CA SER A 123 -13.11 7.26 7.93
C SER A 123 -13.98 8.31 8.63
N VAL A 124 -13.41 9.16 9.48
CA VAL A 124 -14.11 10.20 10.25
C VAL A 124 -14.04 11.57 9.56
N LEU A 125 -13.03 11.79 8.72
CA LEU A 125 -12.87 12.98 7.88
C LEU A 125 -13.75 12.93 6.62
#